data_AF-A0A2V3JM06-F1
#
_entry.id   AF-A0A2V3JM06-F1
#
_cell.length_a   1.000
_cell.length_b   1.000
_cell.length_c   1.000
_cell.angle_alpha   90.00
_cell.angle_beta   90.00
_cell.angle_gamma   90.00
#
_symmetry.space_group_name_H-M   'P 1'
#
loop_
_entity.id
_entity.type
_entity.pdbx_description
1 polymer ?
#
loop_
_entity_poly.entity_id
_entity_poly.type
_entity_poly.pdbx_seq_one_letter_code
_entity_poly.pdbx_strand_id
1 'polypeptide(L)'
;MVCFLSDGNITRIIGAEKYSLQVSDECIECGLCEKVCPVNIDPGSFKQSGEVSNFDCIKCLNCVEKCPRNALKFWENVVREQSSCRYS
;
A
#
# COMPACT_ATOMS: atom_id res chain seq x y z
N MET A 1 -18.79 -0.60 36.48
CA MET A 1 -19.91 -0.54 35.52
C MET A 1 -19.30 -0.52 34.13
N VAL A 2 -18.99 -1.71 33.62
CA VAL A 2 -19.64 -2.40 32.48
C VAL A 2 -19.25 -1.82 31.12
N CYS A 3 -18.25 -2.48 30.51
CA CYS A 3 -17.95 -2.41 29.09
C CYS A 3 -19.14 -2.98 28.31
N PHE A 4 -19.74 -2.18 27.45
CA PHE A 4 -20.77 -2.62 26.52
C PHE A 4 -20.29 -2.36 25.09
N LEU A 5 -19.87 -3.43 24.41
CA LEU A 5 -20.01 -3.54 22.97
C LEU A 5 -21.16 -4.51 22.73
N SER A 6 -22.38 -3.99 22.84
CA SER A 6 -23.60 -4.68 22.42
C SER A 6 -23.86 -4.28 20.98
N ASP A 7 -23.18 -4.96 20.07
CA ASP A 7 -23.73 -5.48 18.81
C ASP A 7 -22.58 -6.08 18.00
N GLY A 8 -22.75 -7.34 17.64
CA GLY A 8 -21.75 -8.17 16.97
C GLY A 8 -21.54 -7.73 15.52
N ASN A 9 -20.71 -6.70 15.33
CA ASN A 9 -20.10 -6.46 14.03
C ASN A 9 -18.64 -6.08 14.23
N ILE A 10 -17.78 -7.10 14.22
CA ILE A 10 -16.39 -6.90 13.81
C ILE A 10 -16.38 -6.64 12.30
N THR A 11 -16.88 -5.47 11.87
CA THR A 11 -16.35 -4.90 10.63
C THR A 11 -14.91 -4.58 10.95
N ARG A 12 -14.05 -5.58 10.70
CA ARG A 12 -12.64 -5.41 10.47
C ARG A 12 -12.56 -4.42 9.31
N ILE A 13 -12.55 -3.13 9.62
CA ILE A 13 -12.00 -2.11 8.74
C ILE A 13 -10.50 -2.39 8.83
N ILE A 14 -10.08 -3.45 8.13
CA ILE A 14 -8.70 -3.80 7.92
C ILE A 14 -8.14 -2.58 7.23
N GLY A 15 -7.28 -1.86 7.95
CA GLY A 15 -6.71 -0.59 7.55
C GLY A 15 -6.32 -0.63 6.08
N ALA A 16 -7.12 0.03 5.25
CA ALA A 16 -6.69 0.43 3.92
C ALA A 16 -5.79 1.64 4.12
N GLU A 17 -4.63 1.41 4.74
CA GLU A 17 -3.54 2.35 4.79
C GLU A 17 -3.10 2.54 3.33
N LYS A 18 -3.58 3.63 2.74
CA LYS A 18 -3.37 4.04 1.35
C LYS A 18 -1.90 4.39 1.11
N TYR A 19 -1.05 3.39 1.01
CA TYR A 19 0.26 3.58 0.39
C TYR A 19 0.08 3.37 -1.10
N SER A 20 0.22 4.43 -1.89
CA SER A 20 0.30 4.30 -3.35
C SER A 20 1.77 4.20 -3.72
N LEU A 21 2.12 3.18 -4.50
CA LEU A 21 3.45 3.06 -5.05
C LEU A 21 3.45 3.82 -6.39
N GLN A 22 4.20 4.91 -6.48
CA GLN A 22 4.36 5.68 -7.72
C GLN A 22 5.44 5.07 -8.62
N VAL A 23 5.16 5.11 -9.91
CA VAL A 23 6.06 4.69 -10.98
C VAL A 23 6.50 5.93 -11.73
N SER A 24 7.81 6.17 -11.78
CA SER A 24 8.41 7.25 -12.58
C SER A 24 8.59 6.83 -14.03
N ASP A 25 8.69 7.80 -14.94
CA ASP A 25 8.94 7.59 -16.38
C ASP A 25 10.24 6.82 -16.70
N GLU A 26 11.18 6.79 -15.76
CA GLU A 26 12.41 6.00 -15.83
C GLU A 26 12.17 4.48 -15.80
N CYS A 27 10.94 4.04 -15.50
CA CYS A 27 10.55 2.64 -15.61
C CYS A 27 10.60 2.19 -17.07
N ILE A 28 11.41 1.17 -17.32
CA ILE A 28 11.56 0.51 -18.62
C ILE A 28 10.73 -0.78 -18.72
N GLU A 29 9.78 -1.00 -17.81
CA GLU A 29 8.91 -2.19 -17.80
C GLU A 29 9.71 -3.50 -17.82
N CYS A 30 10.81 -3.54 -17.07
CA CYS A 30 11.73 -4.68 -17.04
C CYS A 30 11.15 -5.98 -16.45
N GLY A 31 9.98 -5.92 -15.79
CA GLY A 31 9.33 -7.07 -15.14
C GLY A 31 10.10 -7.68 -13.94
N LEU A 32 11.20 -7.05 -13.49
CA LEU A 32 11.96 -7.51 -12.31
C LEU A 32 11.15 -7.39 -11.03
N CYS A 33 10.33 -6.34 -10.93
CA CYS A 33 9.51 -6.06 -9.76
C CYS A 33 8.46 -7.15 -9.52
N GLU A 34 7.82 -7.69 -10.56
CA GLU A 34 6.93 -8.86 -10.48
C GLU A 34 7.65 -10.09 -9.90
N LYS A 35 8.84 -10.40 -10.43
CA LYS A 35 9.62 -11.60 -10.04
C LYS A 35 10.07 -11.59 -8.58
N VAL A 36 10.39 -10.42 -8.03
CA VAL A 36 10.83 -10.27 -6.63
C VAL A 36 9.66 -10.07 -5.67
N CYS A 37 8.45 -9.90 -6.21
CA CYS A 37 7.27 -9.63 -5.40
C CYS A 37 6.73 -10.96 -4.83
N PRO A 38 6.69 -11.13 -3.50
CA PRO A 38 6.20 -12.37 -2.89
C PRO A 38 4.71 -12.61 -3.14
N VAL A 39 3.98 -11.54 -3.47
CA VAL A 39 2.54 -11.53 -3.77
C VAL A 39 2.25 -11.43 -5.28
N ASN A 40 3.27 -11.59 -6.14
CA ASN A 40 3.13 -11.56 -7.61
C ASN A 40 2.40 -10.31 -8.15
N ILE A 41 2.66 -9.15 -7.56
CA ILE A 41 2.18 -7.86 -8.10
C ILE A 41 3.22 -7.34 -9.08
N ASP A 42 2.78 -6.91 -10.26
CA ASP A 42 3.63 -6.20 -11.21
C ASP A 42 3.39 -4.69 -11.14
N PRO A 43 4.20 -3.93 -10.38
CA PRO A 43 4.10 -2.47 -10.38
C PRO A 43 4.66 -1.83 -11.65
N GLY A 44 5.42 -2.56 -12.47
CA GLY A 44 6.05 -2.04 -13.68
C GLY A 44 5.05 -1.66 -14.78
N SER A 45 4.03 -2.49 -15.01
CA SER A 45 2.98 -2.27 -16.02
C SER A 45 2.10 -1.06 -15.71
N PHE A 46 2.06 -0.60 -14.46
CA PHE A 46 1.30 0.59 -14.06
C PHE A 46 2.00 1.90 -14.41
N LYS A 47 3.07 1.88 -15.22
CA LYS A 47 3.68 3.10 -15.78
C LYS A 47 2.65 4.02 -16.42
N GLN A 48 1.65 3.46 -17.11
CA GLN A 48 0.56 4.26 -17.72
C GLN A 48 -0.37 4.92 -16.69
N SER A 49 -0.61 4.27 -15.55
CA SER A 49 -1.41 4.85 -14.45
C SER A 49 -0.59 5.76 -13.54
N GLY A 50 0.74 5.61 -13.51
CA GLY A 50 1.64 6.36 -12.62
C GLY A 50 1.54 5.97 -11.14
N GLU A 51 0.54 5.19 -10.77
CA GLU A 51 0.33 4.68 -9.41
C GLU A 51 -0.10 3.21 -9.39
N VAL A 52 0.39 2.50 -8.38
CA VAL A 52 0.03 1.14 -8.04
C VAL A 52 -0.67 1.20 -6.69
N SER A 53 -2.00 1.18 -6.74
CA SER A 53 -2.87 1.14 -5.57
C SER A 53 -3.45 -0.27 -5.45
N ASN A 54 -2.68 -1.18 -4.86
CA ASN A 54 -3.04 -2.60 -4.77
C ASN A 54 -3.12 -3.04 -3.29
N PHE A 55 -4.27 -3.57 -2.88
CA PHE A 55 -4.52 -3.97 -1.49
C PHE A 55 -3.67 -5.16 -1.04
N ASP A 56 -3.24 -5.99 -2.01
CA ASP A 56 -2.38 -7.15 -1.76
C ASP A 56 -0.92 -6.76 -1.50
N CYS A 57 -0.55 -5.49 -1.75
CA CYS A 57 0.80 -5.00 -1.51
C CYS A 57 1.09 -4.94 -0.01
N ILE A 58 1.88 -5.90 0.48
CA ILE A 58 2.37 -5.95 1.86
C ILE A 58 3.48 -4.93 2.16
N LYS A 59 3.84 -4.08 1.20
CA LYS A 59 4.84 -3.01 1.36
C LYS A 59 6.22 -3.52 1.81
N CYS A 60 6.65 -4.65 1.25
CA CYS A 60 7.95 -5.26 1.55
C CYS A 60 9.16 -4.49 0.99
N LEU A 61 8.94 -3.43 0.19
CA LEU A 61 9.96 -2.60 -0.47
C LEU A 61 10.94 -3.32 -1.42
N ASN A 62 10.86 -4.65 -1.55
CA ASN A 62 11.71 -5.44 -2.44
C ASN A 62 11.73 -4.92 -3.89
N CYS A 63 10.58 -4.48 -4.40
CA CYS A 63 10.47 -3.94 -5.75
C CYS A 63 11.27 -2.65 -5.93
N VAL A 64 11.32 -1.79 -4.91
CA VAL A 64 12.11 -0.54 -4.92
C VAL A 64 13.59 -0.86 -4.82
N GLU A 65 14.00 -1.74 -3.90
CA GLU A 65 15.40 -2.10 -3.67
C GLU A 65 16.03 -2.85 -4.86
N LYS A 66 15.26 -3.69 -5.54
CA LYS A 66 15.73 -4.46 -6.69
C LYS A 66 15.60 -3.69 -8.01
N CYS A 67 15.01 -2.51 -8.01
CA CYS A 67 14.85 -1.72 -9.22
C CYS A 67 16.21 -1.09 -9.62
N PRO A 68 16.82 -1.47 -10.75
CA PRO A 68 18.12 -0.95 -11.16
C PRO A 68 18.09 0.54 -11.52
N ARG A 69 16.91 1.08 -11.86
CA ARG A 69 16.70 2.50 -12.18
C ARG A 69 16.06 3.27 -11.04
N ASN A 70 15.76 2.60 -9.93
CA ASN A 70 15.12 3.20 -8.76
C ASN A 70 13.84 4.00 -9.10
N ALA A 71 13.10 3.54 -10.11
CA ALA A 71 11.95 4.23 -10.70
C ALA A 71 10.64 4.07 -9.89
N LEU A 72 10.68 3.34 -8.77
CA LEU A 72 9.54 3.02 -7.92
C LEU A 72 9.70 3.76 -6.59
N LYS A 73 8.66 4.46 -6.13
CA LYS A 73 8.67 5.21 -4.86
C LYS A 73 7.35 5.05 -4.12
N PHE A 74 7.40 4.75 -2.83
CA PHE A 74 6.21 4.77 -1.99
C PHE A 74 5.91 6.20 -1.55
N TRP A 75 4.65 6.61 -1.69
CA TRP A 75 4.16 7.80 -0.99
C TRP A 75 3.26 7.36 0.15
N GLU A 76 3.52 7.94 1.32
CA GLU A 76 2.72 7.70 2.50
C GLU A 76 1.55 8.68 2.49
N ASN A 77 0.33 8.19 2.23
CA ASN A 77 -0.84 8.91 2.72
C ASN A 77 -1.06 8.50 4.15
N VAL A 78 -0.67 9.35 5.08
CA VAL A 78 -1.18 9.26 6.44
C VAL A 78 -2.67 9.59 6.39
N VAL A 79 -3.51 8.59 6.16
CA VAL A 79 -4.94 8.68 6.44
C VAL A 79 -5.03 8.71 7.95
N ARG A 80 -5.09 9.92 8.53
CA ARG A 80 -5.29 10.12 9.97
C ARG A 80 -6.60 9.44 10.34
N GLU A 81 -6.50 8.29 10.98
CA GLU A 81 -7.63 7.59 11.54
C GLU A 81 -8.22 8.47 12.65
N GLN A 82 -9.42 9.01 12.40
CA GLN A 82 -10.21 9.68 13.43
C GLN A 82 -10.84 8.59 14.32
N SER A 83 -10.09 8.07 15.28
CA SER A 83 -10.64 7.19 16.30
C SER A 83 -9.90 7.35 17.63
N SER A 84 -10.07 8.50 18.28
CA SER A 84 -10.25 8.46 19.73
C SER A 84 -10.96 9.71 20.20
N CYS A 85 -12.15 9.47 20.74
CA CYS A 85 -12.92 10.31 21.63
C CYS A 85 -12.07 11.30 22.44
N ARG A 86 -12.49 12.56 22.37
CA ARG A 86 -12.12 13.62 23.30
C ARG A 86 -12.65 13.24 24.69
N TYR A 87 -11.74 12.96 25.63
CA TYR A 87 -12.10 12.90 27.05
C TYR A 87 -12.38 14.32 27.56
N SER A 88 -13.60 14.58 28.00
CA SER A 88 -13.94 15.53 29.07
C SER A 88 -15.20 15.02 29.76
#